data_AF-A0A2V4NW01-F1
#
_entry.id   AF-A0A2V4NW01-F1
#
_cell.length_a   1.000
_cell.length_b   1.000
_cell.length_c   1.000
_cell.angle_alpha   90.00
_cell.angle_beta   90.00
_cell.angle_gamma   90.00
#
_symmetry.space_group_name_H-M   'P 1'
#
loop_
_entity.id
_entity.type
_entity.pdbx_description
1 polymer ?
#
loop_
_entity_poly.entity_id
_entity_poly.type
_entity_poly.pdbx_seq_one_letter_code
_entity_poly.pdbx_strand_id
1 'polypeptide(L)'
;KRYPRLTEVGSWRERSMVGYRAAGRRDDRPHGGYYTQEDLRELVAYAAERGITVVPEIDLPGHTQAAIAAYPELGNTDVVDTAALGVWTDWGVSPNVLNASDATLAFFEGVLEELLAVFPSEFVHLGGDECPKEQWRASAAAQARIGELALAGEDELQSWIIKHFDQWLADRGRRLIGWDEILEGGLAKGAAVSSWRGFAGGIAAARAGHQVVMCPEQHVYLDHRQADGPDEPIPVGFVRTLEDVYRFEPVSAALDPVSARQVIGTQANLWTEFMDDARDVDYRAFPRLAAFAEVAWSALPADPAARDWAGFAQRMAGHFARLDALGVAYRPPAGPHPWQRRPGVVGRPLDGPPPAV
;
A
#
# COMPACT_ATOMS: atom_id res chain seq x y z
N LYS A 1 22.06 -5.84 -3.72
CA LYS A 1 23.53 -5.79 -3.88
C LYS A 1 23.93 -5.79 -5.36
N ARG A 2 23.31 -6.64 -6.18
CA ARG A 2 23.46 -6.72 -7.65
C ARG A 2 23.19 -5.37 -8.34
N TYR A 3 22.26 -4.59 -7.80
CA TYR A 3 21.83 -3.30 -8.36
C TYR A 3 22.04 -2.14 -7.36
N PRO A 4 23.29 -1.69 -7.12
CA PRO A 4 23.59 -0.70 -6.07
C PRO A 4 22.94 0.67 -6.30
N ARG A 5 22.70 1.07 -7.56
CA ARG A 5 22.04 2.36 -7.86
C ARG A 5 20.59 2.46 -7.37
N LEU A 6 19.91 1.34 -7.08
CA LEU A 6 18.59 1.38 -6.44
C LEU A 6 18.64 2.14 -5.11
N THR A 7 19.75 2.03 -4.38
CA THR A 7 19.98 2.79 -3.15
C THR A 7 20.84 4.03 -3.36
N GLU A 8 21.88 4.00 -4.20
CA GLU A 8 22.74 5.18 -4.40
C GLU A 8 22.02 6.36 -5.08
N VAL A 9 21.02 6.06 -5.92
CA VAL A 9 20.19 7.06 -6.62
C VAL A 9 18.75 6.97 -6.13
N GLY A 10 18.14 5.78 -6.22
CA GLY A 10 16.70 5.61 -6.00
C GLY A 10 16.20 5.90 -4.58
N SER A 11 17.10 5.96 -3.58
CA SER A 11 16.71 6.19 -2.18
C SER A 11 16.65 7.67 -1.76
N TRP A 12 16.91 8.61 -2.67
CA TRP A 12 16.90 10.05 -2.37
C TRP A 12 16.16 10.84 -3.45
N ARG A 13 15.36 11.82 -3.01
CA ARG A 13 14.75 12.84 -3.87
C ARG A 13 15.17 14.23 -3.43
N GLU A 14 15.25 15.16 -4.38
CA GLU A 14 15.76 16.52 -4.14
C GLU A 14 14.85 17.37 -3.24
N ARG A 15 13.54 17.08 -3.25
CA ARG A 15 12.48 17.79 -2.52
C ARG A 15 11.21 16.95 -2.41
N SER A 16 10.26 17.41 -1.61
CA SER A 16 8.93 16.78 -1.47
C SER A 16 7.80 17.78 -1.70
N MET A 17 6.69 17.31 -2.28
CA MET A 17 5.45 18.09 -2.35
C MET A 17 4.92 18.41 -0.95
N VAL A 18 4.58 19.67 -0.72
CA VAL A 18 4.05 20.15 0.57
C VAL A 18 2.53 20.25 0.50
N GLY A 19 1.86 19.33 1.20
CA GLY A 19 0.41 19.19 1.12
C GLY A 19 -0.03 18.62 -0.23
N TYR A 20 -1.28 18.87 -0.59
CA TYR A 20 -1.87 18.33 -1.81
C TYR A 20 -1.50 19.15 -3.05
N ARG A 21 -1.53 18.50 -4.21
CA ARG A 21 -1.06 19.01 -5.52
C ARG A 21 -1.65 20.37 -5.91
N ALA A 22 -2.87 20.68 -5.45
CA ALA A 22 -3.54 21.96 -5.68
C ALA A 22 -2.77 23.17 -5.13
N ALA A 23 -1.88 22.97 -4.15
CA ALA A 23 -1.01 24.02 -3.63
C ALA A 23 0.19 24.33 -4.55
N GLY A 24 0.54 23.43 -5.48
CA GLY A 24 1.68 23.61 -6.39
C GLY A 24 3.05 23.78 -5.70
N ARG A 25 3.15 23.44 -4.40
CA ARG A 25 4.31 23.73 -3.57
C ARG A 25 5.16 22.49 -3.34
N ARG A 26 6.48 22.65 -3.43
CA ARG A 26 7.49 21.72 -2.91
C ARG A 26 8.35 22.41 -1.86
N ASP A 27 8.96 21.65 -0.97
CA ASP A 27 9.99 22.16 -0.07
C ASP A 27 11.36 22.21 -0.76
N ASP A 28 12.38 22.67 -0.04
CA ASP A 28 13.79 22.66 -0.47
C ASP A 28 14.61 21.68 0.39
N ARG A 29 13.97 20.58 0.83
CA ARG A 29 14.58 19.60 1.75
C ARG A 29 14.80 18.28 1.02
N PRO A 30 16.05 17.93 0.68
CA PRO A 30 16.37 16.59 0.24
C PRO A 30 15.92 15.56 1.28
N HIS A 31 15.28 14.49 0.82
CA HIS A 31 14.74 13.45 1.67
C HIS A 31 15.09 12.08 1.11
N GLY A 32 15.52 11.18 1.99
CA GLY A 32 15.90 9.84 1.61
C GLY A 32 16.48 9.04 2.75
N GLY A 33 16.92 7.83 2.40
CA GLY A 33 17.38 6.80 3.32
C GLY A 33 16.98 5.42 2.81
N TYR A 34 17.68 4.38 3.25
CA TYR A 34 17.35 3.00 2.91
C TYR A 34 17.79 2.06 4.03
N TYR A 35 17.14 0.89 4.10
CA TYR A 35 17.60 -0.20 4.93
C TYR A 35 18.65 -1.01 4.19
N THR A 36 19.78 -1.28 4.84
CA THR A 36 20.69 -2.32 4.36
C THR A 36 20.02 -3.69 4.53
N GLN A 37 20.54 -4.71 3.84
CA GLN A 37 20.04 -6.07 4.08
C GLN A 37 20.25 -6.54 5.52
N GLU A 38 21.25 -6.00 6.24
CA GLU A 38 21.45 -6.37 7.63
C GLU A 38 20.41 -5.72 8.53
N ASP A 39 20.10 -4.43 8.30
CA ASP A 39 18.99 -3.76 9.01
C ASP A 39 17.66 -4.50 8.76
N LEU A 40 17.42 -4.96 7.53
CA LEU A 40 16.23 -5.75 7.21
C LEU A 40 16.22 -7.12 7.89
N ARG A 41 17.37 -7.81 7.99
CA ARG A 41 17.45 -9.08 8.74
C ARG A 41 17.21 -8.87 10.23
N GLU A 42 17.77 -7.81 10.81
CA GLU A 42 17.50 -7.41 12.18
C GLU A 42 16.01 -7.15 12.40
N LEU A 43 15.37 -6.37 11.51
CA LEU A 43 13.94 -6.08 11.57
C LEU A 43 13.10 -7.35 11.49
N VAL A 44 13.41 -8.25 10.55
CA VAL A 44 12.72 -9.54 10.39
C VAL A 44 12.87 -10.40 11.65
N ALA A 45 14.07 -10.48 12.23
CA ALA A 45 14.32 -11.23 13.46
C ALA A 45 13.55 -10.63 14.65
N TYR A 46 13.59 -9.31 14.80
CA TYR A 46 12.87 -8.58 15.84
C TYR A 46 11.35 -8.79 15.76
N ALA A 47 10.79 -8.78 14.55
CA ALA A 47 9.38 -9.08 14.30
C ALA A 47 9.04 -10.55 14.63
N ALA A 48 9.89 -11.50 14.24
CA ALA A 48 9.69 -12.91 14.49
C ALA A 48 9.66 -13.26 15.98
N GLU A 49 10.49 -12.63 16.81
CA GLU A 49 10.44 -12.75 18.28
C GLU A 49 9.09 -12.36 18.89
N ARG A 50 8.28 -11.58 18.15
CA ARG A 50 6.95 -11.10 18.54
C ARG A 50 5.82 -11.81 17.81
N GLY A 51 6.13 -12.88 17.07
CA GLY A 51 5.15 -13.62 16.28
C GLY A 51 4.61 -12.84 15.07
N ILE A 52 5.36 -11.84 14.59
CA ILE A 52 4.99 -11.01 13.44
C ILE A 52 5.79 -11.49 12.22
N THR A 53 5.07 -11.84 11.15
CA THR A 53 5.67 -12.11 9.83
C THR A 53 5.76 -10.81 9.04
N VAL A 54 6.94 -10.48 8.54
CA VAL A 54 7.15 -9.32 7.64
C VAL A 54 6.97 -9.78 6.20
N VAL A 55 5.91 -9.31 5.55
CA VAL A 55 5.64 -9.53 4.12
C VAL A 55 6.24 -8.35 3.36
N PRO A 56 7.32 -8.53 2.57
CA PRO A 56 7.89 -7.42 1.81
C PRO A 56 7.05 -7.10 0.57
N GLU A 57 7.04 -5.83 0.19
CA GLU A 57 6.45 -5.35 -1.06
C GLU A 57 7.51 -4.76 -1.99
N ILE A 58 7.51 -5.21 -3.26
CA ILE A 58 8.19 -4.54 -4.37
C ILE A 58 7.12 -4.32 -5.44
N ASP A 59 6.61 -3.10 -5.52
CA ASP A 59 5.47 -2.76 -6.36
C ASP A 59 5.85 -2.67 -7.84
N LEU A 60 5.12 -3.40 -8.68
CA LEU A 60 5.34 -3.55 -10.11
C LEU A 60 4.00 -3.64 -10.85
N PRO A 61 3.88 -3.15 -12.09
CA PRO A 61 4.85 -2.34 -12.84
C PRO A 61 4.66 -0.83 -12.65
N GLY A 62 3.59 -0.41 -11.94
CA GLY A 62 3.38 0.96 -11.46
C GLY A 62 4.42 1.37 -10.42
N HIS A 63 4.32 2.60 -9.91
CA HIS A 63 5.13 3.09 -8.76
C HIS A 63 6.66 2.86 -8.83
N THR A 64 7.22 2.75 -10.04
CA THR A 64 8.61 2.30 -10.27
C THR A 64 9.58 3.41 -10.66
N GLN A 65 9.16 4.68 -10.62
CA GLN A 65 10.00 5.79 -11.07
C GLN A 65 11.33 5.91 -10.32
N ALA A 66 11.42 5.50 -9.05
CA ALA A 66 12.69 5.46 -8.32
C ALA A 66 13.68 4.46 -8.93
N ALA A 67 13.19 3.29 -9.37
CA ALA A 67 14.01 2.29 -10.08
C ALA A 67 14.41 2.79 -11.47
N ILE A 68 13.49 3.46 -12.19
CA ILE A 68 13.77 4.04 -13.52
C ILE A 68 14.81 5.17 -13.40
N ALA A 69 14.73 6.03 -12.39
CA ALA A 69 15.74 7.06 -12.16
C ALA A 69 17.13 6.45 -11.86
N ALA A 70 17.17 5.30 -11.17
CA ALA A 70 18.40 4.57 -10.91
C ALA A 70 18.94 3.83 -12.15
N TYR A 71 18.06 3.29 -12.99
CA TYR A 71 18.37 2.53 -14.21
C TYR A 71 17.40 2.94 -15.32
N PRO A 72 17.70 4.00 -16.08
CA PRO A 72 16.80 4.59 -17.09
C PRO A 72 16.29 3.60 -18.15
N GLU A 73 17.06 2.54 -18.42
CA GLU A 73 16.71 1.46 -19.33
C GLU A 73 15.50 0.62 -18.88
N LEU A 74 15.06 0.75 -17.62
CA LEU A 74 13.86 0.05 -17.12
C LEU A 74 12.55 0.73 -17.54
N GLY A 75 12.58 1.99 -17.96
CA GLY A 75 11.40 2.74 -18.40
C GLY A 75 11.15 2.66 -19.91
N ASN A 76 10.07 3.29 -20.37
CA ASN A 76 9.70 3.35 -21.79
C ASN A 76 10.54 4.40 -22.56
N THR A 77 11.80 4.05 -22.85
CA THR A 77 12.81 4.94 -23.48
C THR A 77 12.44 5.44 -24.87
N ASP A 78 11.51 4.77 -25.55
CA ASP A 78 11.00 5.16 -26.87
C ASP A 78 9.83 6.16 -26.79
N VAL A 79 9.39 6.53 -25.58
CA VAL A 79 8.28 7.46 -25.34
C VAL A 79 8.72 8.71 -24.59
N VAL A 80 9.56 8.56 -23.56
CA VAL A 80 10.03 9.66 -22.72
C VAL A 80 11.56 9.58 -22.54
N ASP A 81 12.19 10.73 -22.28
CA ASP A 81 13.59 10.78 -21.89
C ASP A 81 13.75 10.29 -20.45
N THR A 82 13.86 8.96 -20.30
CA THR A 82 14.00 8.32 -18.98
C THR A 82 15.32 8.69 -18.28
N ALA A 83 16.35 9.09 -19.04
CA ALA A 83 17.63 9.50 -18.48
C ALA A 83 17.55 10.88 -17.79
N ALA A 84 16.54 11.69 -18.15
CA ALA A 84 16.24 12.95 -17.47
C ALA A 84 15.32 12.81 -16.26
N LEU A 85 14.78 11.61 -15.98
CA LEU A 85 13.91 11.39 -14.83
C LEU A 85 14.71 11.31 -13.54
N GLY A 86 14.33 12.11 -12.55
CA GLY A 86 14.73 11.95 -11.16
C GLY A 86 13.75 11.07 -10.38
N VAL A 87 14.14 10.71 -9.14
CA VAL A 87 13.20 10.15 -8.16
C VAL A 87 12.05 11.14 -7.96
N TRP A 88 10.82 10.64 -8.01
CA TRP A 88 9.65 11.50 -8.08
C TRP A 88 9.47 12.34 -6.80
N THR A 89 9.14 13.62 -6.99
CA THR A 89 9.04 14.61 -5.89
C THR A 89 7.60 14.96 -5.56
N ASP A 90 6.63 14.28 -6.20
CA ASP A 90 5.21 14.55 -6.12
C ASP A 90 4.44 13.31 -5.65
N TRP A 91 3.23 13.52 -5.12
CA TRP A 91 2.35 12.46 -4.66
C TRP A 91 1.35 12.04 -5.74
N GLY A 92 0.92 10.77 -5.72
CA GLY A 92 -0.14 10.23 -6.56
C GLY A 92 0.25 9.08 -7.48
N VAL A 93 -0.47 8.99 -8.59
CA VAL A 93 -0.14 8.05 -9.67
C VAL A 93 0.93 8.64 -10.59
N SER A 94 2.10 8.01 -10.65
CA SER A 94 3.14 8.40 -11.60
C SER A 94 2.81 7.87 -12.99
N PRO A 95 2.97 8.68 -14.06
CA PRO A 95 2.83 8.19 -15.44
C PRO A 95 4.02 7.35 -15.90
N ASN A 96 5.12 7.33 -15.13
CA ASN A 96 6.36 6.63 -15.51
C ASN A 96 6.34 5.21 -14.93
N VAL A 97 6.07 4.24 -15.80
CA VAL A 97 5.95 2.82 -15.47
C VAL A 97 7.07 2.02 -16.13
N LEU A 98 7.28 0.78 -15.67
CA LEU A 98 8.26 -0.11 -16.28
C LEU A 98 7.94 -0.39 -17.75
N ASN A 99 8.97 -0.61 -18.57
CA ASN A 99 8.80 -1.27 -19.85
C ASN A 99 8.60 -2.79 -19.67
N ALA A 100 8.14 -3.46 -20.72
CA ALA A 100 7.83 -4.90 -20.71
C ALA A 100 8.94 -5.77 -21.36
N SER A 101 10.20 -5.34 -21.30
CA SER A 101 11.32 -6.07 -21.92
C SER A 101 11.81 -7.23 -21.05
N ASP A 102 12.43 -8.24 -21.68
CA ASP A 102 13.04 -9.38 -20.96
C ASP A 102 14.18 -8.94 -20.02
N ALA A 103 14.89 -7.86 -20.38
CA ALA A 103 15.93 -7.29 -19.54
C ALA A 103 15.36 -6.71 -18.24
N THR A 104 14.19 -6.05 -18.32
CA THR A 104 13.47 -5.54 -17.14
C THR A 104 12.95 -6.69 -16.28
N LEU A 105 12.40 -7.74 -16.88
CA LEU A 105 12.00 -8.94 -16.12
C LEU A 105 13.20 -9.54 -15.39
N ALA A 106 14.31 -9.80 -16.08
CA ALA A 106 15.53 -10.34 -15.49
C ALA A 106 16.12 -9.45 -14.37
N PHE A 107 15.99 -8.12 -14.51
CA PHE A 107 16.39 -7.18 -13.47
C PHE A 107 15.60 -7.43 -12.17
N PHE A 108 14.27 -7.47 -12.26
CA PHE A 108 13.42 -7.66 -11.08
C PHE A 108 13.47 -9.09 -10.54
N GLU A 109 13.71 -10.10 -11.37
CA GLU A 109 14.06 -11.44 -10.86
C GLU A 109 15.29 -11.39 -9.96
N GLY A 110 16.31 -10.61 -10.34
CA GLY A 110 17.49 -10.43 -9.50
C GLY A 110 17.23 -9.64 -8.21
N VAL A 111 16.32 -8.67 -8.25
CA VAL A 111 15.86 -7.96 -7.03
C VAL A 111 15.12 -8.93 -6.10
N LEU A 112 14.16 -9.68 -6.63
CA LEU A 112 13.36 -10.63 -5.87
C LEU A 112 14.22 -11.77 -5.32
N GLU A 113 15.24 -12.24 -6.05
CA GLU A 113 16.18 -13.25 -5.55
C GLU A 113 16.89 -12.80 -4.26
N GLU A 114 17.36 -11.55 -4.22
CA GLU A 114 17.95 -10.98 -3.01
C GLU A 114 16.90 -10.72 -1.92
N LEU A 115 15.68 -10.36 -2.29
CA LEU A 115 14.56 -10.17 -1.36
C LEU A 115 14.24 -11.49 -0.63
N LEU A 116 14.10 -12.59 -1.36
CA LEU A 116 13.78 -13.92 -0.80
C LEU A 116 14.87 -14.46 0.14
N ALA A 117 16.11 -13.98 0.00
CA ALA A 117 17.21 -14.32 0.91
C ALA A 117 17.15 -13.56 2.26
N VAL A 118 16.36 -12.49 2.35
CA VAL A 118 16.19 -11.68 3.56
C VAL A 118 14.87 -11.99 4.26
N PHE A 119 13.79 -12.14 3.49
CA PHE A 119 12.44 -12.30 4.02
C PHE A 119 11.99 -13.76 3.97
N PRO A 120 11.77 -14.43 5.12
CA PRO A 120 11.35 -15.83 5.16
C PRO A 120 9.86 -16.03 4.88
N SER A 121 9.08 -14.94 4.75
CA SER A 121 7.63 -14.97 4.49
C SER A 121 7.26 -15.87 3.31
N GLU A 122 6.17 -16.63 3.46
CA GLU A 122 5.56 -17.39 2.36
C GLU A 122 5.08 -16.44 1.25
N PHE A 123 4.53 -15.29 1.66
CA PHE A 123 4.01 -14.27 0.76
C PHE A 123 5.06 -13.22 0.40
N VAL A 124 5.00 -12.75 -0.84
CA VAL A 124 5.68 -11.54 -1.34
C VAL A 124 4.65 -10.67 -2.02
N HIS A 125 4.55 -9.40 -1.63
CA HIS A 125 3.64 -8.46 -2.25
C HIS A 125 4.30 -7.85 -3.50
N LEU A 126 3.64 -7.92 -4.65
CA LEU A 126 4.14 -7.32 -5.89
C LEU A 126 3.38 -6.06 -6.30
N GLY A 127 2.52 -5.56 -5.42
CA GLY A 127 1.69 -4.38 -5.67
C GLY A 127 0.72 -4.63 -6.82
N GLY A 128 0.91 -3.92 -7.93
CA GLY A 128 0.10 -4.03 -9.14
C GLY A 128 -1.02 -2.99 -9.24
N ASP A 129 -1.07 -2.05 -8.30
CA ASP A 129 -2.00 -0.94 -8.29
C ASP A 129 -1.55 0.19 -9.23
N GLU A 130 -2.51 1.06 -9.55
CA GLU A 130 -2.28 2.38 -10.13
C GLU A 130 -1.20 2.43 -11.23
N CYS A 131 -1.25 1.52 -12.21
CA CYS A 131 -0.33 1.51 -13.35
C CYS A 131 -0.98 2.15 -14.58
N PRO A 132 -0.68 3.42 -14.93
CA PRO A 132 -1.21 4.03 -16.13
C PRO A 132 -0.70 3.32 -17.40
N LYS A 133 -1.50 3.33 -18.45
CA LYS A 133 -1.24 2.57 -19.69
C LYS A 133 -0.76 3.45 -20.83
N GLU A 134 -0.72 4.76 -20.62
CA GLU A 134 -0.42 5.78 -21.63
C GLU A 134 0.96 5.59 -22.26
N GLN A 135 1.98 5.25 -21.45
CA GLN A 135 3.31 4.98 -22.00
C GLN A 135 3.34 3.72 -22.85
N TRP A 136 2.68 2.63 -22.44
CA TRP A 136 2.62 1.41 -23.25
C TRP A 136 1.82 1.59 -24.54
N ARG A 137 0.74 2.38 -24.52
CA ARG A 137 0.00 2.75 -25.74
C ARG A 137 0.86 3.51 -26.75
N ALA A 138 1.77 4.36 -26.25
CA ALA A 138 2.66 5.17 -27.07
C ALA A 138 3.97 4.46 -27.47
N SER A 139 4.37 3.42 -26.73
CA SER A 139 5.64 2.70 -26.93
C SER A 139 5.53 1.68 -28.06
N ALA A 140 6.34 1.85 -29.11
CA ALA A 140 6.44 0.87 -30.19
C ALA A 140 6.97 -0.47 -29.67
N ALA A 141 7.87 -0.46 -28.68
CA ALA A 141 8.38 -1.67 -28.05
C ALA A 141 7.29 -2.42 -27.27
N ALA A 142 6.46 -1.72 -26.50
CA ALA A 142 5.35 -2.34 -25.77
C ALA A 142 4.28 -2.89 -26.74
N GLN A 143 3.93 -2.14 -27.79
CA GLN A 143 2.99 -2.61 -28.81
C GLN A 143 3.51 -3.84 -29.57
N ALA A 144 4.82 -3.89 -29.87
CA ALA A 144 5.45 -5.07 -30.44
C ALA A 144 5.34 -6.28 -29.51
N ARG A 145 5.63 -6.10 -28.21
CA ARG A 145 5.50 -7.16 -27.19
C ARG A 145 4.07 -7.68 -27.06
N ILE A 146 3.07 -6.79 -27.10
CA ILE A 146 1.64 -7.15 -27.13
C ILE A 146 1.34 -8.04 -28.35
N GLY A 147 1.85 -7.68 -29.53
CA GLY A 147 1.70 -8.48 -30.75
C GLY A 147 2.40 -9.84 -30.70
N GLU A 148 3.64 -9.88 -30.19
CA GLU A 148 4.44 -11.12 -30.04
C GLU A 148 3.76 -12.14 -29.12
N LEU A 149 3.15 -11.65 -28.04
CA LEU A 149 2.46 -12.47 -27.04
C LEU A 149 0.98 -12.71 -27.36
N ALA A 150 0.47 -12.13 -28.46
CA ALA A 150 -0.93 -12.17 -28.86
C ALA A 150 -1.90 -11.70 -27.74
N LEU A 151 -1.54 -10.64 -27.02
CA LEU A 151 -2.33 -10.03 -25.97
C LEU A 151 -3.38 -9.09 -26.55
N ALA A 152 -4.52 -8.94 -25.87
CA ALA A 152 -5.61 -8.05 -26.31
C ALA A 152 -5.29 -6.55 -26.17
N GLY A 153 -4.33 -6.19 -25.30
CA GLY A 153 -3.94 -4.80 -25.06
C GLY A 153 -3.07 -4.63 -23.82
N GLU A 154 -2.98 -3.40 -23.33
CA GLU A 154 -2.06 -3.02 -22.25
C GLU A 154 -2.46 -3.58 -20.86
N ASP A 155 -3.74 -3.82 -20.63
CA ASP A 155 -4.20 -4.45 -19.38
C ASP A 155 -3.73 -5.92 -19.30
N GLU A 156 -3.79 -6.64 -20.42
CA GLU A 156 -3.23 -7.99 -20.52
C GLU A 156 -1.69 -7.98 -20.48
N LEU A 157 -1.03 -6.89 -20.92
CA LEU A 157 0.42 -6.72 -20.77
C LEU A 157 0.81 -6.62 -19.29
N GLN A 158 0.11 -5.82 -18.49
CA GLN A 158 0.31 -5.81 -17.03
C GLN A 158 0.09 -7.20 -16.44
N SER A 159 -1.00 -7.86 -16.82
CA SER A 159 -1.35 -9.20 -16.35
C SER A 159 -0.23 -10.20 -16.66
N TRP A 160 0.37 -10.10 -17.84
CA TRP A 160 1.49 -10.94 -18.25
C TRP A 160 2.74 -10.70 -17.39
N ILE A 161 3.09 -9.45 -17.07
CA ILE A 161 4.21 -9.12 -16.16
C ILE A 161 3.97 -9.72 -14.77
N ILE A 162 2.77 -9.54 -14.21
CA ILE A 162 2.44 -10.08 -12.88
C ILE A 162 2.49 -11.61 -12.87
N LYS A 163 1.92 -12.27 -13.89
CA LYS A 163 1.96 -13.74 -14.02
C LYS A 163 3.37 -14.29 -14.16
N HIS A 164 4.27 -13.55 -14.84
CA HIS A 164 5.68 -13.92 -14.93
C HIS A 164 6.29 -14.04 -13.54
N PHE A 165 6.12 -13.02 -12.69
CA PHE A 165 6.69 -13.05 -11.34
C PHE A 165 5.93 -13.98 -10.39
N ASP A 166 4.62 -14.15 -10.56
CA ASP A 166 3.85 -15.15 -9.81
C ASP A 166 4.41 -16.56 -10.02
N GLN A 167 4.59 -16.95 -11.30
CA GLN A 167 5.19 -18.24 -11.63
C GLN A 167 6.62 -18.35 -11.09
N TRP A 168 7.42 -17.29 -11.24
CA TRP A 168 8.79 -17.26 -10.76
C TRP A 168 8.90 -17.43 -9.24
N LEU A 169 7.97 -16.84 -8.47
CA LEU A 169 7.84 -16.98 -7.03
C LEU A 169 7.35 -18.39 -6.65
N ALA A 170 6.34 -18.91 -7.36
CA ALA A 170 5.78 -20.24 -7.14
C ALA A 170 6.84 -21.34 -7.33
N ASP A 171 7.67 -21.23 -8.36
CA ASP A 171 8.80 -22.15 -8.62
C ASP A 171 9.83 -22.16 -7.48
N ARG A 172 9.81 -21.14 -6.62
CA ARG A 172 10.68 -20.97 -5.44
C ARG A 172 9.94 -21.20 -4.12
N GLY A 173 8.73 -21.77 -4.17
CA GLY A 173 7.93 -22.08 -2.99
C GLY A 173 7.38 -20.85 -2.27
N ARG A 174 7.25 -19.74 -2.99
CA ARG A 174 6.65 -18.48 -2.49
C ARG A 174 5.32 -18.24 -3.17
N ARG A 175 4.50 -17.37 -2.59
CA ARG A 175 3.19 -17.01 -3.11
C ARG A 175 3.09 -15.51 -3.32
N LEU A 176 2.56 -15.12 -4.46
CA LEU A 176 2.25 -13.72 -4.73
C LEU A 176 1.03 -13.28 -3.92
N ILE A 177 1.11 -12.08 -3.36
CA ILE A 177 -0.04 -11.26 -3.00
C ILE A 177 0.06 -9.91 -3.74
N GLY A 178 -1.06 -9.31 -4.10
CA GLY A 178 -1.07 -8.00 -4.75
C GLY A 178 -2.40 -7.28 -4.57
N TRP A 179 -2.44 -6.00 -4.93
CA TRP A 179 -3.64 -5.17 -4.86
C TRP A 179 -4.69 -5.63 -5.87
N ASP A 180 -5.98 -5.43 -5.59
CA ASP A 180 -7.07 -6.07 -6.33
C ASP A 180 -7.12 -5.78 -7.85
N GLU A 181 -6.37 -4.81 -8.38
CA GLU A 181 -6.05 -4.66 -9.80
C GLU A 181 -5.46 -5.91 -10.44
N ILE A 182 -4.70 -6.75 -9.71
CA ILE A 182 -4.11 -7.97 -10.27
C ILE A 182 -5.16 -9.00 -10.73
N LEU A 183 -6.44 -8.81 -10.37
CA LEU A 183 -7.56 -9.59 -10.91
C LEU A 183 -7.80 -9.33 -12.40
N GLU A 184 -7.44 -8.15 -12.89
CA GLU A 184 -7.55 -7.76 -14.29
C GLU A 184 -6.62 -8.69 -15.09
N GLY A 185 -7.18 -9.49 -16.01
CA GLY A 185 -6.47 -10.51 -16.80
C GLY A 185 -6.25 -11.86 -16.12
N GLY A 186 -6.72 -12.05 -14.88
CA GLY A 186 -6.79 -13.34 -14.17
C GLY A 186 -5.52 -13.73 -13.42
N LEU A 187 -5.69 -14.44 -12.32
CA LEU A 187 -4.62 -14.82 -11.39
C LEU A 187 -4.22 -16.30 -11.50
N ALA A 188 -2.96 -16.62 -11.20
CA ALA A 188 -2.57 -18.03 -11.09
C ALA A 188 -3.12 -18.64 -9.79
N LYS A 189 -3.22 -19.97 -9.79
CA LYS A 189 -3.71 -20.72 -8.64
C LYS A 189 -2.74 -20.55 -7.47
N GLY A 190 -3.23 -19.97 -6.37
CA GLY A 190 -2.45 -19.78 -5.14
C GLY A 190 -2.09 -18.33 -4.84
N ALA A 191 -2.23 -17.41 -5.80
CA ALA A 191 -2.13 -15.98 -5.57
C ALA A 191 -3.21 -15.50 -4.58
N ALA A 192 -2.85 -14.53 -3.75
CA ALA A 192 -3.76 -13.84 -2.83
C ALA A 192 -3.98 -12.39 -3.24
N VAL A 193 -5.07 -11.78 -2.75
CA VAL A 193 -5.47 -10.42 -3.10
C VAL A 193 -5.64 -9.57 -1.85
N SER A 194 -5.03 -8.40 -1.84
CA SER A 194 -5.29 -7.31 -0.90
C SER A 194 -6.36 -6.40 -1.49
N SER A 195 -7.59 -6.46 -1.00
CA SER A 195 -8.70 -5.67 -1.56
C SER A 195 -8.82 -4.32 -0.87
N TRP A 196 -8.51 -3.26 -1.64
CA TRP A 196 -8.42 -1.89 -1.13
C TRP A 196 -9.47 -0.95 -1.74
N ARG A 197 -9.96 -1.23 -2.96
CA ARG A 197 -10.96 -0.40 -3.67
C ARG A 197 -12.40 -0.66 -3.22
N GLY A 198 -12.60 -1.14 -1.98
CA GLY A 198 -13.89 -1.54 -1.41
C GLY A 198 -14.04 -3.06 -1.28
N PHE A 199 -15.28 -3.55 -1.25
CA PHE A 199 -15.55 -4.99 -1.07
C PHE A 199 -15.62 -5.76 -2.38
N ALA A 200 -15.92 -5.11 -3.50
CA ALA A 200 -16.15 -5.77 -4.78
C ALA A 200 -14.97 -6.66 -5.22
N GLY A 201 -13.74 -6.15 -5.15
CA GLY A 201 -12.52 -6.90 -5.52
C GLY A 201 -12.34 -8.15 -4.67
N GLY A 202 -12.40 -7.99 -3.34
CA GLY A 202 -12.29 -9.09 -2.39
C GLY A 202 -13.39 -10.13 -2.55
N ILE A 203 -14.63 -9.73 -2.82
CA ILE A 203 -15.73 -10.66 -3.09
C ILE A 203 -15.49 -11.46 -4.37
N ALA A 204 -15.04 -10.80 -5.44
CA ALA A 204 -14.73 -11.45 -6.71
C ALA A 204 -13.57 -12.46 -6.55
N ALA A 205 -12.48 -12.06 -5.90
CA ALA A 205 -11.33 -12.91 -5.62
C ALA A 205 -11.70 -14.14 -4.77
N ALA A 206 -12.45 -13.93 -3.69
CA ALA A 206 -12.90 -14.99 -2.80
C ALA A 206 -13.78 -16.02 -3.52
N ARG A 207 -14.72 -15.57 -4.36
CA ARG A 207 -15.58 -16.46 -5.18
C ARG A 207 -14.80 -17.21 -6.26
N ALA A 208 -13.71 -16.61 -6.76
CA ALA A 208 -12.78 -17.27 -7.68
C ALA A 208 -11.83 -18.26 -6.96
N GLY A 209 -11.89 -18.34 -5.62
CA GLY A 209 -11.11 -19.28 -4.81
C GLY A 209 -9.72 -18.78 -4.41
N HIS A 210 -9.45 -17.48 -4.56
CA HIS A 210 -8.22 -16.85 -4.10
C HIS A 210 -8.35 -16.38 -2.65
N GLN A 211 -7.26 -16.48 -1.90
CA GLN A 211 -7.22 -15.93 -0.55
C GLN A 211 -7.24 -14.40 -0.59
N VAL A 212 -7.92 -13.79 0.38
CA VAL A 212 -8.15 -12.35 0.41
C VAL A 212 -7.77 -11.77 1.77
N VAL A 213 -7.04 -10.66 1.74
CA VAL A 213 -6.86 -9.75 2.87
C VAL A 213 -7.72 -8.52 2.61
N MET A 214 -8.67 -8.23 3.49
CA MET A 214 -9.55 -7.08 3.35
C MET A 214 -8.91 -5.84 3.95
N CYS A 215 -8.66 -4.82 3.14
CA CYS A 215 -8.06 -3.54 3.56
C CYS A 215 -8.70 -2.33 2.85
N PRO A 216 -10.03 -2.20 2.84
CA PRO A 216 -10.70 -1.18 2.03
C PRO A 216 -10.40 0.24 2.49
N GLU A 217 -10.04 1.11 1.55
CA GLU A 217 -9.76 2.55 1.73
C GLU A 217 -10.86 3.26 2.53
N GLN A 218 -12.10 2.88 2.27
CA GLN A 218 -13.30 3.46 2.86
C GLN A 218 -13.44 3.18 4.37
N HIS A 219 -12.64 2.27 4.93
CA HIS A 219 -12.74 1.86 6.32
C HIS A 219 -11.42 1.97 7.08
N VAL A 220 -10.32 1.46 6.50
CA VAL A 220 -9.10 1.14 7.27
C VAL A 220 -7.82 1.76 6.71
N TYR A 221 -7.94 2.82 5.92
CA TYR A 221 -6.81 3.70 5.60
C TYR A 221 -6.63 4.70 6.75
N LEU A 222 -5.52 4.54 7.48
CA LEU A 222 -5.21 5.31 8.68
C LEU A 222 -4.49 6.63 8.35
N ASP A 223 -4.11 6.87 7.10
CA ASP A 223 -3.64 8.17 6.63
C ASP A 223 -4.79 9.17 6.48
N HIS A 224 -6.03 8.69 6.30
CA HIS A 224 -7.25 9.50 6.24
C HIS A 224 -7.52 10.26 7.54
N ARG A 225 -8.15 11.43 7.42
CA ARG A 225 -8.47 12.33 8.54
C ARG A 225 -9.38 11.65 9.57
N GLN A 226 -9.13 11.93 10.85
CA GLN A 226 -9.82 11.27 11.97
C GLN A 226 -11.11 11.97 12.43
N ALA A 227 -11.26 13.23 12.05
CA ALA A 227 -12.43 14.02 12.37
C ALA A 227 -12.76 14.97 11.21
N ASP A 228 -13.96 15.53 11.28
CA ASP A 228 -14.27 16.74 10.56
C ASP A 228 -13.60 17.96 11.21
N GLY A 229 -13.29 18.96 10.40
CA GLY A 229 -12.75 20.23 10.88
C GLY A 229 -11.36 20.57 10.35
N PRO A 230 -10.99 21.86 10.42
CA PRO A 230 -9.77 22.40 9.83
C PRO A 230 -8.52 22.14 10.67
N ASP A 231 -8.68 21.63 11.90
CA ASP A 231 -7.58 21.45 12.86
C ASP A 231 -6.79 20.15 12.64
N GLU A 232 -7.35 19.17 11.93
CA GLU A 232 -6.62 17.95 11.56
C GLU A 232 -5.39 18.29 10.69
N PRO A 233 -4.21 17.70 10.94
CA PRO A 233 -3.02 18.00 10.16
C PRO A 233 -3.15 17.45 8.75
N ILE A 234 -3.09 18.34 7.76
CA ILE A 234 -3.12 18.02 6.32
C ILE A 234 -4.28 17.05 6.01
N PRO A 235 -5.55 17.50 6.12
CA PRO A 235 -6.70 16.60 6.07
C PRO A 235 -6.84 15.97 4.68
N VAL A 236 -6.77 14.65 4.60
CA VAL A 236 -6.92 13.88 3.35
C VAL A 236 -7.96 12.79 3.50
N GLY A 237 -8.57 12.43 2.36
CA GLY A 237 -9.54 11.35 2.29
C GLY A 237 -10.81 11.61 3.10
N PHE A 238 -11.48 10.51 3.44
CA PHE A 238 -12.73 10.51 4.20
C PHE A 238 -12.49 10.73 5.69
N VAL A 239 -13.50 11.22 6.43
CA VAL A 239 -13.45 11.17 7.90
C VAL A 239 -13.58 9.72 8.33
N ARG A 240 -12.53 9.13 8.92
CA ARG A 240 -12.55 7.79 9.53
C ARG A 240 -12.24 7.93 11.02
N THR A 241 -13.30 8.03 11.82
CA THR A 241 -13.23 8.15 13.27
C THR A 241 -12.79 6.83 13.92
N LEU A 242 -12.50 6.87 15.22
CA LEU A 242 -12.24 5.66 16.01
C LEU A 242 -13.45 4.69 16.00
N GLU A 243 -14.67 5.22 16.01
CA GLU A 243 -15.89 4.40 15.95
C GLU A 243 -16.10 3.78 14.58
N ASP A 244 -15.84 4.52 13.49
CA ASP A 244 -15.92 3.98 12.12
C ASP A 244 -15.02 2.74 11.97
N VAL A 245 -13.79 2.81 12.46
CA VAL A 245 -12.84 1.69 12.40
C VAL A 245 -13.30 0.53 13.28
N TYR A 246 -13.80 0.79 14.50
CA TYR A 246 -14.33 -0.27 15.38
C TYR A 246 -15.56 -0.98 14.77
N ARG A 247 -16.35 -0.27 13.98
CA ARG A 247 -17.55 -0.79 13.30
C ARG A 247 -17.25 -1.46 11.96
N PHE A 248 -15.99 -1.55 11.54
CA PHE A 248 -15.65 -2.23 10.30
C PHE A 248 -15.82 -3.76 10.41
N GLU A 249 -16.62 -4.35 9.52
CA GLU A 249 -16.76 -5.80 9.36
C GLU A 249 -15.99 -6.25 8.10
N PRO A 250 -14.85 -6.94 8.25
CA PRO A 250 -14.05 -7.37 7.10
C PRO A 250 -14.72 -8.45 6.26
N VAL A 251 -15.58 -9.30 6.83
CA VAL A 251 -16.21 -10.40 6.08
C VAL A 251 -17.58 -9.95 5.57
N SER A 252 -17.68 -9.69 4.26
CA SER A 252 -18.93 -9.26 3.64
C SER A 252 -20.04 -10.31 3.77
N ALA A 253 -21.23 -9.87 4.16
CA ALA A 253 -22.45 -10.70 4.19
C ALA A 253 -22.88 -11.19 2.80
N ALA A 254 -22.31 -10.66 1.71
CA ALA A 254 -22.56 -11.12 0.34
C ALA A 254 -21.79 -12.40 -0.03
N LEU A 255 -20.86 -12.85 0.82
CA LEU A 255 -20.11 -14.08 0.65
C LEU A 255 -20.91 -15.27 1.21
N ASP A 256 -21.00 -16.34 0.42
CA ASP A 256 -21.46 -17.62 0.92
C ASP A 256 -20.40 -18.24 1.88
N PRO A 257 -20.76 -19.24 2.71
CA PRO A 257 -19.84 -19.80 3.68
C PRO A 257 -18.54 -20.39 3.09
N VAL A 258 -18.53 -20.82 1.83
CA VAL A 258 -17.33 -21.36 1.18
C VAL A 258 -16.40 -20.22 0.80
N SER A 259 -16.92 -19.20 0.11
CA SER A 259 -16.15 -18.03 -0.30
C SER A 259 -15.69 -17.20 0.91
N ALA A 260 -16.50 -17.10 1.98
CA ALA A 260 -16.13 -16.39 3.20
C ALA A 260 -14.85 -16.95 3.86
N ARG A 261 -14.59 -18.26 3.73
CA ARG A 261 -13.35 -18.88 4.24
C ARG A 261 -12.10 -18.49 3.47
N GLN A 262 -12.24 -17.87 2.30
CA GLN A 262 -11.10 -17.34 1.55
C GLN A 262 -10.64 -15.99 2.09
N VAL A 263 -11.45 -15.29 2.89
CA VAL A 263 -10.99 -14.11 3.61
C VAL A 263 -10.11 -14.58 4.77
N ILE A 264 -8.79 -14.51 4.58
CA ILE A 264 -7.80 -15.01 5.53
C ILE A 264 -7.42 -13.99 6.61
N GLY A 265 -7.82 -12.73 6.42
CA GLY A 265 -7.57 -11.67 7.39
C GLY A 265 -7.97 -10.30 6.90
N THR A 266 -7.55 -9.30 7.66
CA THR A 266 -7.74 -7.89 7.35
C THR A 266 -6.47 -7.11 7.67
N GLN A 267 -6.27 -5.98 6.99
CA GLN A 267 -5.14 -5.10 7.17
C GLN A 267 -5.59 -3.64 7.20
N ALA A 268 -4.94 -2.81 8.01
CA ALA A 268 -5.05 -1.37 7.98
C ALA A 268 -3.81 -0.78 7.29
N ASN A 269 -4.01 0.13 6.35
CA ASN A 269 -2.93 0.73 5.57
C ASN A 269 -2.59 2.12 6.11
N LEU A 270 -1.34 2.54 5.98
CA LEU A 270 -0.88 3.86 6.40
C LEU A 270 0.10 4.42 5.36
N TRP A 271 -0.43 5.21 4.44
CA TRP A 271 0.36 5.89 3.40
C TRP A 271 0.99 7.18 3.93
N THR A 272 2.26 7.43 3.62
CA THR A 272 3.09 8.39 4.37
C THR A 272 3.38 9.70 3.63
N GLU A 273 2.61 10.07 2.60
CA GLU A 273 2.86 11.31 1.84
C GLU A 273 2.81 12.58 2.71
N PHE A 274 2.04 12.52 3.79
CA PHE A 274 1.81 13.65 4.71
C PHE A 274 2.32 13.38 6.13
N MET A 275 3.29 12.47 6.28
CA MET A 275 3.90 12.08 7.55
C MET A 275 5.43 12.09 7.37
N ASP A 276 6.09 13.16 7.79
CA ASP A 276 7.55 13.32 7.61
C ASP A 276 8.37 13.00 8.87
N ASP A 277 7.71 12.59 9.96
CA ASP A 277 8.35 12.02 11.15
C ASP A 277 7.48 10.93 11.84
N ALA A 278 8.12 10.16 12.74
CA ALA A 278 7.48 9.03 13.43
C ALA A 278 6.31 9.43 14.35
N ARG A 279 6.26 10.68 14.84
CA ARG A 279 5.15 11.15 15.68
C ARG A 279 3.91 11.42 14.85
N ASP A 280 4.08 11.85 13.60
CA ASP A 280 2.95 12.01 12.67
C ASP A 280 2.40 10.63 12.25
N VAL A 281 3.27 9.62 12.10
CA VAL A 281 2.87 8.21 11.94
C VAL A 281 2.05 7.73 13.13
N ASP A 282 2.54 7.94 14.36
CA ASP A 282 1.81 7.59 15.59
C ASP A 282 0.46 8.29 15.68
N TYR A 283 0.40 9.59 15.38
CA TYR A 283 -0.83 10.39 15.42
C TYR A 283 -1.89 9.81 14.49
N ARG A 284 -1.49 9.37 13.29
CA ARG A 284 -2.39 8.84 12.26
C ARG A 284 -2.82 7.41 12.55
N ALA A 285 -1.88 6.58 13.02
CA ALA A 285 -2.16 5.20 13.41
C ALA A 285 -3.04 5.10 14.66
N PHE A 286 -2.69 5.81 15.74
CA PHE A 286 -3.34 5.67 17.04
C PHE A 286 -4.29 6.85 17.34
N PRO A 287 -5.48 6.59 17.91
CA PRO A 287 -5.90 5.33 18.55
C PRO A 287 -6.57 4.29 17.63
N ARG A 288 -6.78 4.60 16.35
CA ARG A 288 -7.54 3.74 15.43
C ARG A 288 -6.97 2.34 15.26
N LEU A 289 -5.65 2.18 15.29
CA LEU A 289 -4.99 0.89 15.21
C LEU A 289 -5.36 -0.04 16.38
N ALA A 290 -5.68 0.52 17.57
CA ALA A 290 -6.18 -0.28 18.69
C ALA A 290 -7.62 -0.77 18.46
N ALA A 291 -8.49 0.06 17.85
CA ALA A 291 -9.81 -0.40 17.42
C ALA A 291 -9.71 -1.48 16.35
N PHE A 292 -8.86 -1.27 15.35
CA PHE A 292 -8.60 -2.23 14.29
C PHE A 292 -8.08 -3.57 14.85
N ALA A 293 -7.17 -3.54 15.83
CA ALA A 293 -6.70 -4.76 16.49
C ALA A 293 -7.83 -5.54 17.17
N GLU A 294 -8.81 -4.85 17.77
CA GLU A 294 -9.98 -5.53 18.35
C GLU A 294 -10.88 -6.14 17.25
N VAL A 295 -11.04 -5.45 16.11
CA VAL A 295 -11.75 -5.98 14.93
C VAL A 295 -11.08 -7.22 14.35
N ALA A 296 -9.74 -7.21 14.24
CA ALA A 296 -8.99 -8.32 13.66
C ALA A 296 -8.91 -9.55 14.58
N TRP A 297 -9.05 -9.37 15.90
CA TRP A 297 -8.78 -10.42 16.89
C TRP A 297 -10.02 -10.95 17.61
N SER A 298 -10.95 -10.07 17.98
CA SER A 298 -12.04 -10.42 18.91
C SER A 298 -13.26 -10.97 18.18
N ALA A 299 -14.00 -11.85 18.85
CA ALA A 299 -15.30 -12.33 18.37
C ALA A 299 -16.35 -11.22 18.55
N LEU A 300 -16.46 -10.33 17.57
CA LEU A 300 -17.44 -9.24 17.53
C LEU A 300 -18.71 -9.68 16.77
N PRO A 301 -19.88 -9.10 17.07
CA PRO A 301 -21.07 -9.25 16.23
C PRO A 301 -20.78 -8.89 14.77
N ALA A 302 -21.24 -9.74 13.86
CA ALA A 302 -21.13 -9.53 12.41
C ALA A 302 -21.97 -8.36 11.90
N ASP A 303 -23.01 -7.96 12.65
CA ASP A 303 -23.69 -6.68 12.44
C ASP A 303 -22.90 -5.57 13.15
N PRO A 304 -22.27 -4.63 12.41
CA PRO A 304 -21.56 -3.49 12.98
C PRO A 304 -22.37 -2.69 14.00
N ALA A 305 -23.69 -2.59 13.82
CA ALA A 305 -24.56 -1.81 14.70
C ALA A 305 -24.69 -2.46 16.09
N ALA A 306 -24.57 -3.78 16.17
CA ALA A 306 -24.67 -4.56 17.40
C ALA A 306 -23.37 -4.60 18.23
N ARG A 307 -22.25 -4.11 17.68
CA ARG A 307 -20.96 -4.06 18.40
C ARG A 307 -21.03 -3.05 19.55
N ASP A 308 -20.56 -3.45 20.74
CA ASP A 308 -20.61 -2.63 21.96
C ASP A 308 -19.56 -1.53 21.93
N TRP A 309 -19.91 -0.40 21.31
CA TRP A 309 -19.05 0.79 21.26
C TRP A 309 -18.81 1.39 22.65
N ALA A 310 -19.81 1.41 23.52
CA ALA A 310 -19.68 1.99 24.85
C ALA A 310 -18.65 1.22 25.69
N GLY A 311 -18.70 -0.11 25.66
CA GLY A 311 -17.71 -0.96 26.31
C GLY A 311 -16.31 -0.81 25.72
N PHE A 312 -16.18 -0.70 24.39
CA PHE A 312 -14.89 -0.42 23.75
C PHE A 312 -14.32 0.94 24.18
N ALA A 313 -15.12 2.00 24.13
CA ALA A 313 -14.70 3.34 24.55
C ALA A 313 -14.23 3.37 26.01
N GLN A 314 -14.89 2.63 26.91
CA GLN A 314 -14.47 2.48 28.30
C GLN A 314 -13.12 1.76 28.42
N ARG A 315 -12.86 0.69 27.64
CA ARG A 315 -11.55 0.02 27.61
C ARG A 315 -10.47 0.94 27.06
N MET A 316 -10.79 1.72 26.03
CA MET A 316 -9.87 2.67 25.42
C MET A 316 -9.45 3.78 26.37
N ALA A 317 -10.35 4.26 27.24
CA ALA A 317 -10.01 5.23 28.27
C ALA A 317 -8.82 4.77 29.14
N GLY A 318 -8.76 3.47 29.49
CA GLY A 318 -7.61 2.89 30.19
C GLY A 318 -6.43 2.55 29.27
N HIS A 319 -6.69 2.28 27.98
CA HIS A 319 -5.64 1.98 27.01
C HIS A 319 -4.78 3.20 26.65
N PHE A 320 -5.34 4.42 26.68
CA PHE A 320 -4.57 5.65 26.47
C PHE A 320 -3.39 5.78 27.43
N ALA A 321 -3.55 5.40 28.70
CA ALA A 321 -2.45 5.39 29.67
C ALA A 321 -1.32 4.42 29.29
N ARG A 322 -1.61 3.34 28.54
CA ARG A 322 -0.58 2.42 28.03
C ARG A 322 0.15 3.04 26.85
N LEU A 323 -0.57 3.71 25.95
CA LEU A 323 0.03 4.46 24.85
C LEU A 323 0.94 5.58 25.37
N ASP A 324 0.50 6.30 26.40
CA ASP A 324 1.32 7.31 27.11
C ASP A 324 2.60 6.67 27.67
N ALA A 325 2.49 5.53 28.36
CA ALA A 325 3.64 4.83 28.95
C ALA A 325 4.63 4.29 27.90
N LEU A 326 4.14 3.98 26.69
CA LEU A 326 4.96 3.57 25.55
C LEU A 326 5.53 4.76 24.75
N GLY A 327 5.12 5.99 25.07
CA GLY A 327 5.57 7.20 24.37
C GLY A 327 4.95 7.39 22.98
N VAL A 328 3.78 6.77 22.71
CA VAL A 328 3.10 6.86 21.42
C VAL A 328 2.43 8.23 21.27
N ALA A 329 2.75 8.97 20.21
CA ALA A 329 2.21 10.32 19.96
C ALA A 329 0.81 10.32 19.31
N TYR A 330 -0.14 9.57 19.87
CA TYR A 330 -1.49 9.38 19.33
C TYR A 330 -2.31 10.68 19.19
N ARG A 331 -3.38 10.63 18.39
CA ARG A 331 -4.40 11.70 18.33
C ARG A 331 -5.23 11.73 19.62
N PRO A 332 -5.21 12.82 20.41
CA PRO A 332 -6.01 12.91 21.62
C PRO A 332 -7.52 12.84 21.33
N PRO A 333 -8.35 12.29 22.25
CA PRO A 333 -9.80 12.25 22.07
C PRO A 333 -10.43 13.63 21.80
N ALA A 334 -9.87 14.68 22.40
CA ALA A 334 -10.34 16.06 22.24
C ALA A 334 -9.86 16.75 20.94
N GLY A 335 -9.11 16.06 20.09
CA GLY A 335 -8.52 16.61 18.86
C GLY A 335 -7.01 16.90 18.99
N PRO A 336 -6.37 17.36 17.89
CA PRO A 336 -4.94 17.56 17.83
C PRO A 336 -4.44 18.64 18.80
N HIS A 337 -3.37 18.31 19.52
CA HIS A 337 -2.57 19.29 20.25
C HIS A 337 -1.98 20.35 19.33
N PRO A 338 -1.64 21.55 19.83
CA PRO A 338 -1.09 22.63 18.98
C PRO A 338 0.11 22.22 18.12
N TRP A 339 1.03 21.39 18.64
CA TRP A 339 2.20 20.90 17.90
C TRP A 339 1.91 19.75 16.92
N GLN A 340 0.74 19.12 17.03
CA GLN A 340 0.28 18.09 16.08
C GLN A 340 -0.42 18.72 14.86
N ARG A 341 -0.76 20.01 14.91
CA ARG A 341 -1.42 20.71 13.79
C ARG A 341 -0.42 21.07 12.68
N ARG A 342 -0.93 21.31 11.48
CA ARG A 342 -0.16 21.78 10.31
C ARG A 342 -0.92 22.91 9.59
N PRO A 343 -1.12 24.08 10.23
CA PRO A 343 -1.90 25.17 9.63
C PRO A 343 -1.26 25.67 8.33
N GLY A 344 -2.09 26.01 7.34
CA GLY A 344 -1.63 26.54 6.06
C GLY A 344 -1.08 25.51 5.07
N VAL A 345 -1.07 24.23 5.42
CA VAL A 345 -0.74 23.14 4.50
C VAL A 345 -2.03 22.58 3.91
N VAL A 346 -2.16 22.63 2.59
CA VAL A 346 -3.37 22.22 1.87
C VAL A 346 -3.52 20.70 1.91
N GLY A 347 -4.69 20.20 2.32
CA GLY A 347 -5.05 18.79 2.21
C GLY A 347 -5.94 18.49 0.99
N ARG A 348 -6.57 17.32 0.98
CA ARG A 348 -7.59 16.90 0.01
C ARG A 348 -8.71 16.15 0.74
N PRO A 349 -9.49 16.82 1.60
CA PRO A 349 -10.60 16.17 2.26
C PRO A 349 -11.64 15.76 1.20
N LEU A 350 -12.21 14.57 1.38
CA LEU A 350 -13.39 14.14 0.65
C LEU A 350 -14.63 14.42 1.52
N ASP A 351 -15.64 15.02 0.91
CA ASP A 351 -16.90 15.36 1.56
C ASP A 351 -17.87 14.18 1.55
N GLY A 352 -18.68 14.09 2.61
CA GLY A 352 -19.67 13.03 2.77
C GLY A 352 -19.09 11.70 3.25
N PRO A 353 -19.97 10.71 3.53
CA PRO A 353 -19.54 9.36 3.86
C PRO A 353 -18.81 8.73 2.65
N PRO A 354 -17.86 7.82 2.88
CA PRO A 354 -17.29 7.02 1.80
C PRO A 354 -18.38 6.32 0.98
N PRO A 355 -18.20 6.17 -0.34
CA PRO A 355 -19.14 5.41 -1.16
C PRO A 355 -19.21 3.95 -0.69
N ALA A 356 -20.38 3.34 -0.80
CA ALA A 356 -20.52 1.89 -0.64
C ALA A 356 -20.05 1.23 -1.94
N VAL A 357 -18.84 0.64 -1.91
CA VAL A 357 -18.17 0.03 -3.08
C VAL A 357 -17.92 -1.45 -2.87
#